data_AF-A0A7Z9IPF5-F1
#
_entry.id   AF-A0A7Z9IPF5-F1
#
_cell.length_a   1.000
_cell.length_b   1.000
_cell.length_c   1.000
_cell.angle_alpha   90.00
_cell.angle_beta   90.00
_cell.angle_gamma   90.00
#
_symmetry.space_group_name_H-M   'P 1'
#
loop_
_entity.id
_entity.type
_entity.pdbx_description
1 polymer ?
#
loop_
_entity_poly.entity_id
_entity_poly.type
_entity_poly.pdbx_seq_one_letter_code
_entity_poly.pdbx_strand_id
1 'polypeptide(L)' 'MRSIGLLEANISGALLARANLSDGDLRRVNLSGASLVGVNLSGSNLAMANLTGANTQGVSFDTCNTYGTKF' A
#
# COMPACT_ATOMS: atom_id res chain seq x y z
N MET A 1 -7.53 -14.18 -9.72
CA MET A 1 -6.31 -13.89 -8.92
C MET A 1 -6.72 -13.78 -7.46
N ARG A 2 -5.96 -14.36 -6.53
CA ARG A 2 -6.27 -14.24 -5.08
C ARG A 2 -5.95 -12.80 -4.67
N SER A 3 -6.94 -12.06 -4.21
CA SER A 3 -6.71 -10.76 -3.56
C SER A 3 -5.79 -10.98 -2.35
N ILE A 4 -4.71 -10.20 -2.25
CA ILE A 4 -3.94 -10.09 -1.01
C ILE A 4 -4.80 -9.30 -0.02
N GLY A 5 -5.27 -9.98 1.02
CA GLY A 5 -6.05 -9.37 2.10
C GLY A 5 -5.15 -9.01 3.26
N LEU A 6 -4.90 -7.71 3.45
CA LEU A 6 -4.14 -7.19 4.60
C LEU A 6 -4.99 -6.20 5.41
N LEU A 7 -6.32 -6.15 5.22
CA LEU A 7 -7.24 -5.26 5.92
C LEU A 7 -6.86 -5.09 7.40
N GLU A 8 -6.67 -3.84 7.82
CA GLU A 8 -6.32 -3.45 9.21
C GLU A 8 -4.98 -3.98 9.74
N ALA A 9 -4.13 -4.59 8.90
CA ALA A 9 -2.80 -5.03 9.29
C ALA A 9 -1.86 -3.85 9.63
N ASN A 10 -0.95 -4.08 10.58
CA ASN A 10 0.15 -3.18 10.86
C ASN A 10 1.46 -3.75 10.29
N ILE A 11 1.96 -3.12 9.25
CA ILE A 11 3.22 -3.45 8.57
C ILE A 11 4.12 -2.21 8.44
N SER A 12 4.05 -1.33 9.43
CA SER A 12 4.89 -0.14 9.51
C SER A 12 6.38 -0.50 9.45
N GLY A 13 7.16 0.25 8.69
CA GLY A 13 8.61 0.00 8.54
C GLY A 13 8.98 -1.24 7.73
N ALA A 14 8.00 -1.96 7.15
CA ALA A 14 8.28 -3.16 6.37
C ALA A 14 9.11 -2.86 5.11
N LEU A 15 9.97 -3.82 4.73
CA LEU A 15 10.72 -3.80 3.48
C LEU A 15 9.92 -4.54 2.41
N LEU A 16 9.18 -3.80 1.59
CA LEU A 16 8.29 -4.35 0.56
C LEU A 16 8.78 -4.03 -0.85
N ALA A 17 10.03 -3.57 -1.02
CA ALA A 17 10.55 -3.12 -2.29
C ALA A 17 10.26 -4.13 -3.42
N ARG A 18 9.68 -3.64 -4.52
CA ARG A 18 9.28 -4.40 -5.72
C ARG A 18 8.20 -5.47 -5.49
N ALA A 19 7.50 -5.46 -4.36
CA ALA A 19 6.34 -6.33 -4.15
C ALA A 19 5.21 -6.01 -5.14
N ASN A 20 4.45 -7.04 -5.52
CA ASN A 20 3.21 -6.85 -6.25
C ASN A 20 2.03 -6.95 -5.27
N LEU A 21 1.39 -5.80 -5.01
CA LEU A 21 0.21 -5.63 -4.16
C LEU A 21 -1.00 -5.15 -4.99
N SER A 22 -0.96 -5.34 -6.31
CA SER A 22 -2.05 -4.94 -7.20
C SER A 22 -3.36 -5.64 -6.84
N ASP A 23 -4.48 -4.93 -6.99
CA ASP A 23 -5.83 -5.41 -6.66
C ASP A 23 -6.01 -5.92 -5.21
N GLY A 24 -5.08 -5.56 -4.32
CA GLY A 24 -5.10 -5.93 -2.91
C GLY A 24 -6.11 -5.10 -2.10
N ASP A 25 -6.69 -5.72 -1.07
CA ASP A 25 -7.47 -5.00 -0.06
C ASP A 25 -6.54 -4.56 1.07
N LEU A 26 -6.16 -3.29 1.02
CA LEU A 26 -5.22 -2.61 1.91
C LEU A 26 -5.91 -1.52 2.75
N ARG A 27 -7.24 -1.62 2.91
CA ARG A 27 -8.00 -0.64 3.68
C ARG A 27 -7.48 -0.60 5.12
N ARG A 28 -7.33 0.61 5.66
CA ARG A 28 -6.90 0.85 7.06
C ARG A 28 -5.55 0.23 7.44
N VAL A 29 -4.75 -0.20 6.47
CA VAL A 29 -3.42 -0.77 6.71
C VAL A 29 -2.47 0.32 7.17
N ASN A 30 -1.66 0.02 8.18
CA ASN A 30 -0.56 0.89 8.57
C ASN A 30 0.72 0.49 7.82
N LEU A 31 1.08 1.29 6.81
CA LEU A 31 2.30 1.23 6.00
C LEU A 31 3.30 2.33 6.38
N SER A 32 3.11 3.02 7.51
CA SER A 32 3.94 4.17 7.88
C SER A 32 5.42 3.80 7.95
N GLY A 33 6.29 4.59 7.32
CA GLY A 33 7.73 4.34 7.28
C GLY A 33 8.16 3.12 6.45
N ALA A 34 7.25 2.42 5.77
CA ALA A 34 7.61 1.26 4.95
C ALA A 34 8.42 1.66 3.72
N SER A 35 9.30 0.76 3.27
CA SER A 35 9.99 0.90 1.98
C SER A 35 9.15 0.27 0.88
N LEU A 36 8.51 1.11 0.06
CA LEU A 36 7.65 0.71 -1.05
C LEU A 36 8.34 0.89 -2.41
N VAL A 37 9.68 0.97 -2.44
CA VAL A 37 10.42 1.27 -3.67
C VAL A 37 10.05 0.30 -4.79
N GLY A 38 9.49 0.81 -5.88
CA GLY A 38 9.07 0.02 -7.04
C GLY A 38 7.88 -0.93 -6.80
N VAL A 39 7.10 -0.76 -5.73
CA VAL A 39 5.92 -1.58 -5.45
C VAL A 39 4.82 -1.29 -6.48
N ASN A 40 4.12 -2.34 -6.91
CA ASN A 40 2.90 -2.21 -7.68
C ASN A 40 1.67 -2.18 -6.75
N LEU A 41 0.99 -1.04 -6.64
CA LEU A 41 -0.29 -0.86 -5.93
C LEU A 41 -1.46 -0.64 -6.89
N SER A 42 -1.30 -0.92 -8.19
CA SER A 42 -2.35 -0.65 -9.17
C SER A 42 -3.65 -1.39 -8.81
N GLY A 43 -4.80 -0.71 -8.92
CA GLY A 43 -6.11 -1.28 -8.59
C GLY A 43 -6.36 -1.62 -7.11
N SER A 44 -5.38 -1.38 -6.23
CA SER A 44 -5.54 -1.68 -4.79
C SER A 44 -6.54 -0.75 -4.11
N ASN A 45 -7.11 -1.22 -3.00
CA ASN A 45 -7.96 -0.40 -2.14
C ASN A 45 -7.17 0.07 -0.91
N LEU A 46 -6.67 1.30 -0.93
CA LEU A 46 -5.93 1.94 0.16
C LEU A 46 -6.82 2.77 1.08
N ALA A 47 -8.16 2.65 1.01
CA ALA A 47 -9.02 3.56 1.75
C ALA A 47 -8.70 3.55 3.25
N MET A 48 -8.47 4.74 3.82
CA MET A 48 -8.05 4.96 5.21
C MET A 48 -6.68 4.35 5.59
N ALA A 49 -5.85 3.93 4.63
CA ALA A 49 -4.49 3.44 4.90
C ALA A 49 -3.56 4.58 5.36
N ASN A 50 -2.49 4.21 6.06
CA ASN A 50 -1.47 5.14 6.52
C ASN A 50 -0.12 4.85 5.86
N LEU A 51 0.29 5.66 4.89
CA LEU A 51 1.60 5.64 4.24
C LEU A 51 2.53 6.73 4.76
N THR A 52 2.21 7.43 5.85
CA THR A 52 3.05 8.54 6.34
C THR A 52 4.50 8.12 6.53
N GLY A 53 5.39 8.83 5.84
CA GLY A 53 6.84 8.58 5.86
C GLY A 53 7.30 7.34 5.09
N ALA A 54 6.42 6.67 4.34
CA ALA A 54 6.80 5.56 3.48
C ALA A 54 7.65 6.05 2.29
N ASN A 55 8.64 5.26 1.88
CA ASN A 55 9.41 5.53 0.67
C ASN A 55 8.62 5.01 -0.55
N THR A 56 7.96 5.91 -1.27
CA THR A 56 7.11 5.61 -2.44
C THR A 56 7.82 5.80 -3.78
N GLN A 57 9.17 5.84 -3.80
CA GLN A 57 9.92 6.01 -5.05
C GLN A 57 9.59 4.90 -6.05
N GLY A 58 9.06 5.28 -7.22
CA GLY A 58 8.74 4.34 -8.30
C GLY A 58 7.53 3.43 -8.03
N VAL A 59 6.70 3.75 -7.04
CA VAL A 59 5.43 3.04 -6.81
C VAL A 59 4.45 3.32 -7.95
N SER A 60 3.77 2.30 -8.47
CA SER A 60 2.57 2.52 -9.30
C SER A 60 1.32 2.60 -8.42
N PHE A 61 0.59 3.70 -8.54
CA PHE A 61 -0.70 3.95 -7.88
C PHE A 61 -1.87 3.96 -8.89
N ASP A 62 -1.69 3.39 -10.08
CA ASP A 62 -2.71 3.44 -11.14
C ASP A 62 -4.03 2.86 -10.64
N THR A 63 -5.14 3.57 -10.85
CA THR A 63 -6.51 3.17 -10.48
C THR A 63 -6.76 2.78 -9.02
N CYS A 64 -5.82 3.00 -8.10
CA CYS A 64 -6.01 2.67 -6.68
C CYS A 64 -7.02 3.60 -5.99
N ASN A 65 -7.78 3.07 -5.03
CA ASN A 65 -8.67 3.89 -4.19
C ASN A 65 -7.89 4.47 -3.02
N THR A 66 -7.70 5.79 -3.00
CA THR A 66 -6.93 6.51 -1.97
C THR A 66 -7.80 7.29 -0.99
N TYR A 67 -9.12 7.08 -0.94
CA TYR A 67 -10.01 7.84 -0.05
C TYR A 67 -9.55 7.80 1.41
N GLY A 68 -9.25 8.96 2.00
CA GLY A 68 -8.79 9.07 3.39
C GLY A 68 -7.39 8.50 3.67
N THR A 69 -6.62 8.18 2.63
CA THR A 69 -5.25 7.70 2.76
C THR A 69 -4.35 8.82 3.28
N LYS A 70 -3.49 8.51 4.26
CA LYS A 70 -2.44 9.41 4.72
C LYS A 70 -1.16 9.10 3.96
N PHE A 71 -0.50 10.12 3.41
CA PHE A 71 0.79 10.01 2.74
C PHE A 71 1.92 10.53 3.64
#